data_AF-A0A2J6TA51-F1
#
_entry.id   AF-A0A2J6TA51-F1
#
_cell.length_a   1.000
_cell.length_b   1.000
_cell.length_c   1.000
_cell.angle_alpha   90.00
_cell.angle_beta   90.00
_cell.angle_gamma   90.00
#
_symmetry.space_group_name_H-M   'P 1'
#
loop_
_entity.id
_entity.type
_entity.pdbx_description
1 polymer ?
#
loop_
_entity_poly.entity_id
_entity_poly.type
_entity_poly.pdbx_seq_one_letter_code
_entity_poly.pdbx_strand_id
1 'polypeptide(L)'
;MLLSTATYLLLPAAVLAAPAPVTDISSRGLAIREAEGVGLANTNARVDCFIVNSGGPVNCRKGPGLSYPVRTTFDEGTTHTFSCYDTGSCIEENCSWDYAVNWGCYVNGFYTDDTCTTENLGHC
;
A
#
# COMPACT_ATOMS: atom_id res chain seq x y z
N MET A 1 11.56 63.17 58.80
CA MET A 1 12.56 62.08 58.91
C MET A 1 11.74 60.81 59.13
N LEU A 2 11.75 59.75 58.31
CA LEU A 2 12.69 59.23 57.31
C LEU A 2 11.88 58.72 56.09
N LEU A 3 12.24 59.10 54.85
CA LEU A 3 13.09 58.34 53.90
C LEU A 3 12.60 56.90 53.68
N SER A 4 12.06 56.59 52.48
CA SER A 4 12.78 55.88 51.40
C SER A 4 13.08 54.42 51.77
N THR A 5 12.65 53.40 51.04
CA THR A 5 13.01 53.12 49.65
C THR A 5 12.11 52.03 49.06
N ALA A 6 11.59 52.25 47.85
CA ALA A 6 11.04 51.21 47.00
C ALA A 6 12.17 50.28 46.55
N THR A 7 12.12 49.01 46.93
CA THR A 7 13.05 47.99 46.42
C THR A 7 12.37 47.26 45.27
N TYR A 8 12.63 47.75 44.04
CA TYR A 8 12.33 47.00 42.83
C TYR A 8 13.27 45.80 42.76
N LEU A 9 12.74 44.62 43.06
CA LEU A 9 13.40 43.34 42.78
C LEU A 9 13.39 43.13 41.26
N LEU A 10 14.50 43.50 40.61
CA LEU A 10 14.84 43.10 39.25
C LEU A 10 15.11 41.60 39.25
N LEU A 11 14.13 40.80 38.83
CA LEU A 11 14.33 39.39 38.50
C LEU A 11 15.17 39.30 37.22
N PRO A 12 16.27 38.51 37.19
CA PRO A 12 16.88 38.12 35.94
C PRO A 12 15.94 37.15 35.22
N ALA A 13 15.52 37.52 34.01
CA ALA A 13 14.87 36.61 33.09
C ALA A 13 15.91 35.57 32.64
N ALA A 14 16.00 34.44 33.35
CA ALA A 14 16.70 33.27 32.86
C ALA A 14 15.91 32.72 31.68
N VAL A 15 16.34 33.06 30.47
CA VAL A 15 15.81 32.48 29.23
C VAL A 15 16.32 31.03 29.18
N LEU A 16 15.47 30.08 29.54
CA LEU A 16 15.77 28.67 29.31
C LEU A 16 15.39 28.39 27.86
N ALA A 17 16.38 28.49 26.96
CA ALA A 17 16.24 28.01 25.59
C ALA A 17 16.11 26.49 25.62
N ALA A 18 14.87 25.99 25.71
CA ALA A 18 14.61 24.59 25.44
C ALA A 18 14.87 24.34 23.95
N PRO A 19 15.63 23.29 23.59
CA PRO A 19 15.64 22.84 22.20
C PRO A 19 14.21 22.48 21.84
N ALA A 20 13.69 23.06 20.76
CA ALA A 20 12.42 22.66 20.19
C ALA A 20 12.46 21.14 19.97
N PRO A 21 11.37 20.41 20.25
CA PRO A 21 11.25 19.05 19.75
C PRO A 21 11.39 19.15 18.23
N VAL A 22 12.48 18.63 17.69
CA VAL A 22 12.54 18.26 16.27
C VAL A 22 11.51 17.15 16.13
N THR A 23 10.32 17.54 15.71
CA THR A 23 9.36 16.59 15.15
C THR A 23 10.07 15.96 13.98
N ASP A 24 10.56 14.73 14.17
CA ASP A 24 10.89 13.84 13.07
C ASP A 24 9.56 13.64 12.33
N ILE A 25 9.38 14.46 11.29
CA ILE A 25 8.24 14.32 10.40
C ILE A 25 8.56 13.07 9.61
N SER A 26 8.11 11.94 10.18
CA SER A 26 7.92 10.67 9.51
C SER A 26 7.50 10.96 8.08
N SER A 27 8.36 10.56 7.14
CA SER A 27 8.23 10.76 5.69
C SER A 27 7.02 10.03 5.06
N ARG A 28 5.90 9.92 5.77
CA ARG A 28 4.66 9.25 5.35
C ARG A 28 3.57 10.22 4.93
N GLY A 29 3.92 11.45 4.57
CA GLY A 29 2.91 12.47 4.30
C GLY A 29 3.38 13.64 3.46
N LEU A 30 3.94 13.40 2.27
CA LEU A 30 3.79 14.36 1.16
C LEU A 30 4.13 13.74 -0.20
N ALA A 31 3.25 13.98 -1.16
CA ALA A 31 3.42 13.87 -2.61
C ALA A 31 3.46 12.45 -3.24
N ILE A 32 2.28 11.88 -3.50
CA ILE A 32 2.03 11.26 -4.81
C ILE A 32 0.65 11.74 -5.31
N ARG A 33 0.59 13.01 -5.71
CA ARG A 33 -0.25 13.40 -6.85
C ARG A 33 0.78 13.75 -7.91
N GLU A 34 0.68 13.11 -9.07
CA GLU A 34 1.55 13.30 -10.25
C GLU A 34 2.81 12.42 -10.25
N ALA A 35 2.58 11.11 -10.33
CA ALA A 35 3.54 10.16 -10.91
C ALA A 35 2.82 9.31 -11.97
N GLU A 36 2.09 9.93 -12.89
CA GLU A 36 1.49 9.25 -14.05
C GLU A 36 2.42 9.29 -15.29
N GLY A 37 3.64 9.85 -15.15
CA GLY A 37 4.55 10.08 -16.28
C GLY A 37 5.91 9.36 -16.22
N VAL A 38 6.19 8.59 -15.18
CA VAL A 38 7.41 7.78 -15.08
C VAL A 38 6.96 6.42 -14.58
N GLY A 39 7.16 5.37 -15.38
CA GLY A 39 6.75 4.00 -15.08
C GLY A 39 7.47 3.40 -13.87
N LEU A 40 7.26 3.97 -12.69
CA LEU A 40 7.44 3.30 -11.44
C LEU A 40 6.24 2.37 -11.29
N ALA A 41 6.47 1.07 -11.52
CA ALA A 41 5.56 0.04 -11.05
C ALA A 41 5.14 0.40 -9.62
N ASN A 42 3.83 0.52 -9.39
CA ASN A 42 3.30 0.87 -8.09
C ASN A 42 3.56 -0.30 -7.14
N THR A 43 4.76 -0.37 -6.57
CA THR A 43 5.21 -1.41 -5.63
C THR A 43 4.42 -1.40 -4.32
N ASN A 44 3.45 -0.50 -4.16
CA ASN A 44 2.49 -0.44 -3.06
C ASN A 44 1.04 -0.35 -3.54
N ALA A 45 0.73 -0.81 -4.76
CA ALA A 45 -0.65 -0.82 -5.21
C ALA A 45 -1.50 -1.65 -4.23
N ARG A 46 -2.71 -1.19 -3.99
CA ARG A 46 -3.76 -1.97 -3.33
C ARG A 46 -5.02 -1.70 -4.09
N VAL A 47 -5.35 -2.65 -4.95
CA VAL A 47 -6.44 -2.56 -5.90
C VAL A 47 -7.45 -3.63 -5.50
N ASP A 48 -8.66 -3.19 -5.23
CA ASP A 48 -9.77 -4.10 -4.95
C ASP A 48 -10.39 -4.52 -6.28
N CYS A 49 -10.34 -5.82 -6.58
CA CYS A 49 -10.80 -6.39 -7.84
C CYS A 49 -11.83 -7.49 -7.59
N PHE A 50 -12.82 -7.60 -8.47
CA PHE A 50 -13.82 -8.67 -8.44
C PHE A 50 -13.39 -9.87 -9.29
N ILE A 51 -13.80 -11.07 -8.84
CA ILE A 51 -13.60 -12.31 -9.58
C ILE A 51 -14.70 -12.47 -10.63
N VAL A 52 -14.32 -12.68 -11.90
CA VAL A 52 -15.25 -12.71 -13.05
C VAL A 52 -15.55 -14.12 -13.60
N ASN A 53 -15.08 -15.17 -12.93
CA ASN A 53 -15.19 -16.52 -13.45
C ASN A 53 -16.58 -17.15 -13.22
N SER A 54 -17.41 -17.21 -14.26
CA SER A 54 -18.74 -17.86 -14.21
C SER A 54 -18.73 -19.39 -14.23
N GLY A 55 -17.56 -20.00 -14.45
CA GLY A 55 -17.39 -21.46 -14.47
C GLY A 55 -17.25 -22.12 -13.09
N GLY A 56 -17.28 -21.34 -12.00
CA GLY A 56 -17.10 -21.81 -10.63
C GLY A 56 -15.91 -21.18 -9.91
N PRO A 57 -15.56 -21.67 -8.71
CA PRO A 57 -14.54 -21.05 -7.87
C PRO A 57 -13.15 -21.06 -8.54
N VAL A 58 -12.44 -19.94 -8.39
CA VAL A 58 -11.10 -19.71 -8.91
C VAL A 58 -10.05 -20.13 -7.88
N ASN A 59 -8.99 -20.79 -8.33
CA ASN A 59 -7.91 -21.23 -7.46
C ASN A 59 -6.93 -20.09 -7.16
N CYS A 60 -6.77 -19.75 -5.87
CA CYS A 60 -5.69 -18.89 -5.40
C CYS A 60 -4.51 -19.77 -4.98
N ARG A 61 -3.37 -19.65 -5.68
CA ARG A 61 -2.23 -20.57 -5.60
C ARG A 61 -1.04 -19.97 -4.86
N LYS A 62 -0.19 -20.81 -4.26
CA LYS A 62 0.96 -20.33 -3.47
C LYS A 62 2.04 -19.60 -4.28
N GLY A 63 2.02 -19.69 -5.60
CA GLY A 63 2.96 -19.00 -6.48
C GLY A 63 2.34 -18.78 -7.87
N PRO A 64 3.05 -18.04 -8.74
CA PRO A 64 2.56 -17.65 -10.05
C PRO A 64 2.63 -18.84 -11.02
N GLY A 65 1.57 -19.65 -11.04
CA GLY A 65 1.45 -20.74 -12.01
C GLY A 65 0.57 -21.91 -11.59
N LEU A 66 0.13 -22.69 -12.58
CA LEU A 66 -0.73 -23.86 -12.41
C LEU A 66 -0.07 -25.02 -11.64
N SER A 67 1.27 -25.08 -11.62
CA SER A 67 2.04 -26.10 -10.88
C SER A 67 2.10 -25.84 -9.38
N TYR A 68 1.79 -24.62 -8.93
CA TYR A 68 1.78 -24.29 -7.51
C TYR A 68 0.53 -24.83 -6.83
N PRO A 69 0.64 -25.31 -5.57
CA PRO A 69 -0.51 -25.82 -4.83
C PRO A 69 -1.55 -24.73 -4.59
N VAL A 70 -2.82 -25.14 -4.62
CA VAL A 70 -3.95 -24.28 -4.25
C VAL A 70 -3.90 -24.00 -2.75
N ARG A 71 -4.00 -22.72 -2.39
CA ARG A 71 -4.06 -22.28 -0.99
C ARG A 71 -5.51 -22.12 -0.52
N THR A 72 -6.35 -21.55 -1.36
CA THR A 72 -7.79 -21.35 -1.16
C THR A 72 -8.47 -21.17 -2.52
N THR A 73 -9.78 -21.03 -2.52
CA THR A 73 -10.56 -20.63 -3.68
C THR A 73 -11.32 -19.33 -3.44
N PHE A 74 -11.62 -18.60 -4.51
CA PHE A 74 -12.49 -17.42 -4.52
C PHE A 74 -13.69 -17.67 -5.42
N ASP A 75 -14.87 -17.32 -4.94
CA ASP A 75 -16.11 -17.50 -5.70
C ASP A 75 -16.29 -16.35 -6.70
N GLU A 76 -17.15 -16.55 -7.70
CA GLU A 76 -17.52 -15.48 -8.63
C GLU A 76 -18.15 -14.30 -7.88
N GLY A 77 -17.82 -13.08 -8.30
CA GLY A 77 -18.40 -11.84 -7.76
C GLY A 77 -17.84 -11.42 -6.40
N THR A 78 -16.91 -12.17 -5.79
CA THR A 78 -16.24 -11.74 -4.57
C THR A 78 -15.13 -10.74 -4.89
N THR A 79 -14.99 -9.73 -4.04
CA THR A 79 -13.93 -8.71 -4.14
C THR A 79 -12.74 -9.04 -3.24
N HIS A 80 -11.53 -8.89 -3.77
CA HIS A 80 -10.29 -9.09 -3.04
C HIS A 80 -9.27 -7.99 -3.34
N THR A 81 -8.44 -7.68 -2.34
CA THR A 81 -7.34 -6.71 -2.49
C THR A 81 -6.10 -7.40 -3.06
N PHE A 82 -5.65 -6.91 -4.21
CA PHE A 82 -4.42 -7.31 -4.88
C PHE A 82 -3.38 -6.20 -4.81
N SER A 83 -2.09 -6.53 -4.82
CA SER A 83 -1.04 -5.51 -4.66
C SER A 83 0.03 -5.43 -5.72
N CYS A 84 0.26 -6.51 -6.44
CA CYS A 84 1.25 -6.59 -7.51
C CYS A 84 0.95 -7.84 -8.34
N TYR A 85 1.55 -7.95 -9.52
CA TYR A 85 1.50 -9.15 -10.33
C TYR A 85 2.90 -9.74 -10.53
N ASP A 86 2.96 -11.05 -10.78
CA ASP A 86 4.15 -11.73 -11.27
C ASP A 86 3.81 -12.51 -12.55
N THR A 87 4.81 -12.91 -13.33
CA THR A 87 4.61 -13.66 -14.56
C THR A 87 4.72 -15.16 -14.30
N GLY A 88 3.77 -15.93 -14.82
CA GLY A 88 3.72 -17.39 -14.64
C GLY A 88 3.14 -18.12 -15.84
N SER A 89 2.61 -19.33 -15.59
CA SER A 89 1.91 -20.08 -16.65
C SER A 89 0.65 -19.36 -17.11
N CYS A 90 0.39 -19.37 -18.41
CA CYS A 90 -0.73 -18.62 -19.00
C CYS A 90 -2.06 -19.40 -18.96
N ILE A 91 -3.16 -18.66 -18.78
CA ILE A 91 -4.54 -19.14 -18.93
C ILE A 91 -5.20 -18.19 -19.93
N GLU A 92 -5.75 -18.74 -21.02
CA GLU A 92 -6.37 -17.95 -22.10
C GLU A 92 -5.54 -16.70 -22.48
N GLU A 93 -4.25 -16.94 -22.76
CA GLU A 93 -3.25 -15.93 -23.14
C GLU A 93 -2.81 -14.95 -22.03
N ASN A 94 -3.49 -14.93 -20.89
CA ASN A 94 -3.07 -14.13 -19.74
C ASN A 94 -2.04 -14.89 -18.87
N CYS A 95 -0.82 -14.38 -18.83
CA CYS A 95 0.29 -14.94 -18.07
C CYS A 95 0.56 -14.21 -16.74
N SER A 96 -0.23 -13.19 -16.38
CA SER A 96 -0.11 -12.47 -15.11
C SER A 96 -0.76 -13.25 -13.98
N TRP A 97 -0.16 -13.13 -12.81
CA TRP A 97 -0.61 -13.73 -11.57
C TRP A 97 -0.62 -12.65 -10.49
N ASP A 98 -1.82 -12.26 -10.07
CA ASP A 98 -2.06 -11.13 -9.19
C ASP A 98 -2.04 -11.60 -7.74
N TYR A 99 -1.28 -10.90 -6.90
CA TYR A 99 -1.05 -11.28 -5.52
C TYR A 99 -2.15 -10.76 -4.58
N ALA A 100 -2.97 -11.67 -4.08
CA ALA A 100 -4.02 -11.39 -3.09
C ALA A 100 -3.42 -11.25 -1.69
N VAL A 101 -3.30 -10.01 -1.20
CA VAL A 101 -2.54 -9.67 0.01
C VAL A 101 -3.05 -10.38 1.26
N ASN A 102 -4.37 -10.39 1.44
CA ASN A 102 -5.00 -10.94 2.65
C ASN A 102 -4.91 -12.47 2.73
N TRP A 103 -4.64 -13.12 1.61
CA TRP A 103 -4.59 -14.58 1.49
C TRP A 103 -3.17 -15.11 1.27
N GLY A 104 -2.24 -14.26 0.83
CA GLY A 104 -0.87 -14.64 0.52
C GLY A 104 -0.79 -15.69 -0.59
N CYS A 105 -1.54 -15.47 -1.67
CA CYS A 105 -1.59 -16.35 -2.82
C CYS A 105 -1.85 -15.54 -4.09
N TYR A 106 -1.73 -16.21 -5.23
CA TYR A 106 -1.80 -15.63 -6.56
C TYR A 106 -3.02 -16.15 -7.31
N VAL A 107 -3.72 -15.26 -8.00
CA VAL A 107 -4.80 -15.58 -8.93
C VAL A 107 -4.36 -15.17 -10.33
N ASN A 108 -4.61 -15.97 -11.35
CA ASN A 108 -4.27 -15.55 -12.71
C ASN A 108 -5.18 -14.38 -13.13
N GLY A 109 -4.59 -13.34 -13.74
CA GLY A 109 -5.31 -12.11 -14.10
C GLY A 109 -6.42 -12.31 -15.14
N PHE A 110 -6.51 -13.48 -15.79
CA PHE A 110 -7.67 -13.88 -16.58
C PHE A 110 -8.98 -13.89 -15.76
N TYR A 111 -8.89 -14.14 -14.45
CA TYR A 111 -10.04 -14.30 -13.58
C TYR A 111 -10.41 -13.05 -12.77
N THR A 112 -9.59 -12.01 -12.84
CA THR A 112 -9.87 -10.71 -12.23
C THR A 112 -10.47 -9.78 -13.27
N ASP A 113 -11.21 -8.80 -12.81
CA ASP A 113 -11.70 -7.71 -13.65
C ASP A 113 -10.59 -6.85 -14.28
N ASP A 114 -11.02 -5.87 -15.07
CA ASP A 114 -10.17 -4.86 -15.71
C ASP A 114 -9.64 -3.78 -14.75
N THR A 115 -10.00 -3.84 -13.46
CA THR A 115 -9.38 -2.99 -12.42
C THR A 115 -8.00 -3.54 -12.06
N CYS A 116 -7.80 -4.85 -12.12
CA CYS A 116 -6.52 -5.54 -11.85
C CYS A 116 -5.59 -5.66 -13.06
N THR A 117 -5.37 -4.57 -13.82
CA THR A 117 -4.35 -4.60 -14.88
C THR A 117 -2.93 -4.63 -14.32
N THR A 118 -1.98 -5.12 -15.12
CA THR A 118 -0.55 -5.09 -14.79
C THR A 118 -0.03 -3.67 -14.56
N GLU A 119 -0.64 -2.67 -15.20
CA GLU A 119 -0.34 -1.24 -14.99
C GLU A 119 -0.80 -0.75 -13.62
N ASN A 120 -2.00 -1.17 -13.19
CA ASN A 120 -2.58 -0.78 -11.90
C ASN A 120 -1.89 -1.49 -10.72
N LEU A 121 -1.49 -2.75 -10.91
CA LEU A 121 -0.85 -3.57 -9.87
C LEU A 121 0.66 -3.33 -9.77
N GLY A 122 1.36 -3.15 -10.90
CA GLY A 122 2.82 -3.16 -10.93
C GLY A 122 3.42 -4.54 -10.66
N HIS A 123 4.67 -4.74 -11.11
CA HIS A 123 5.38 -6.00 -10.93
C HIS A 123 5.80 -6.20 -9.46
N CYS A 124 5.64 -7.43 -8.94
CA CYS A 124 6.24 -7.87 -7.68
C CYS A 124 7.76 -8.03 -7.86
#